data_AF-A0A9P4NSF0-F1
#
_entry.id   AF-A0A9P4NSF0-F1
#
_cell.length_a   1.000
_cell.length_b   1.000
_cell.length_c   1.000
_cell.angle_alpha   90.00
_cell.angle_beta   90.00
_cell.angle_gamma   90.00
#
_symmetry.space_group_name_H-M   'P 1'
#
loop_
_entity.id
_entity.type
_entity.pdbx_description
1 polymer ?
#
loop_
_entity_poly.entity_id
_entity_poly.type
_entity_poly.pdbx_seq_one_letter_code
_entity_poly.pdbx_strand_id
1 'polypeptide(L)'
;MGCTHSSETTDSISEYQSKANLTGLKKEHVDETPPQETHEQISATFNDEDRARTTARIDFVSAYFTIEMNAGPQGLIATPRITTEDQASLPGFEATPVILRFVDEGAANVVWSIECAGEWATVLPTHQSFLRKKLLRLRKGTKSPSFNGTQTSPPPFLSSQDVYQHYNENIQPIFSKHELVEQTLVQVSEDVIKACNAILDTSEDYGERKRKRWGWHIEHTERTGLLITSMIPNDDDSILVQLKPKWLAQSPGAPPNARRCRTCAIQTFRRTDKDHLPVCPLALVSGKQRLVHDTLSNLPKSAISALPPFMERSEVVDELTTFFLGNDHMDSGLGHEPKDYGHKLLLHLRALQQQFDPLGVLKVVRIESEDRNAELASANQVKMSDAKLRRDLGLAMTLRDCTLFIKMWKDGESERFHLDARLADLDPKSSEDGERSRRWYDAELQLVEGGWYEGTEELEEGVATHEKCMLWNSAKEAYDG
;
A
#
# COMPACT_ATOMS: atom_id res chain seq x y z
N MET A 1 42.61 -50.54 -14.80
CA MET A 1 43.69 -50.59 -15.83
C MET A 1 43.38 -49.46 -16.79
N GLY A 2 43.84 -48.23 -16.59
CA GLY A 2 45.23 -47.73 -16.67
C GLY A 2 45.24 -46.74 -17.85
N CYS A 3 45.09 -45.43 -17.59
CA CYS A 3 46.15 -44.40 -17.68
C CYS A 3 46.62 -44.14 -19.14
N THR A 4 46.81 -42.92 -19.67
CA THR A 4 46.78 -41.52 -19.20
C THR A 4 47.19 -40.61 -20.37
N HIS A 5 46.74 -39.33 -20.32
CA HIS A 5 47.41 -38.08 -20.78
C HIS A 5 47.55 -37.79 -22.30
N SER A 6 47.40 -36.55 -22.80
CA SER A 6 47.32 -35.20 -22.17
C SER A 6 46.85 -34.11 -23.15
N SER A 7 46.29 -33.02 -22.57
CA SER A 7 46.42 -31.57 -22.89
C SER A 7 45.99 -31.06 -24.28
N GLU A 8 45.23 -29.97 -24.48
CA GLU A 8 44.90 -28.74 -23.72
C GLU A 8 43.74 -28.04 -24.49
N THR A 9 42.60 -27.69 -23.87
CA THR A 9 42.16 -26.32 -23.41
C THR A 9 42.15 -25.24 -24.50
N THR A 10 41.16 -24.35 -24.70
CA THR A 10 40.06 -23.82 -23.87
C THR A 10 39.20 -22.85 -24.71
N ASP A 11 37.93 -22.68 -24.31
CA ASP A 11 37.15 -21.43 -24.17
C ASP A 11 36.84 -20.53 -25.39
N SER A 12 35.79 -19.72 -25.42
CA SER A 12 34.46 -19.63 -24.80
C SER A 12 33.95 -18.28 -25.32
N ILE A 13 32.72 -18.22 -25.82
CA ILE A 13 32.11 -17.00 -26.37
C ILE A 13 31.31 -16.30 -25.26
N SER A 14 31.75 -15.11 -24.89
CA SER A 14 31.14 -14.06 -24.04
C SER A 14 31.92 -12.79 -24.42
N GLU A 15 31.44 -11.54 -24.49
CA GLU A 15 30.24 -10.83 -24.07
C GLU A 15 30.37 -9.36 -24.57
N TYR A 16 29.23 -8.66 -24.66
CA TYR A 16 29.00 -7.23 -24.34
C TYR A 16 29.80 -6.04 -24.94
N GLN A 17 29.01 -4.98 -25.14
CA GLN A 17 29.30 -3.53 -24.96
C GLN A 17 30.06 -2.77 -26.05
N SER A 18 29.29 -2.06 -26.88
CA SER A 18 29.76 -0.83 -27.53
C SER A 18 29.50 0.38 -26.62
N LYS A 19 30.56 0.90 -25.99
CA LYS A 19 30.66 2.30 -25.55
C LYS A 19 31.42 3.07 -26.64
N ALA A 20 30.84 4.17 -27.12
CA ALA A 20 31.57 5.17 -27.89
C ALA A 20 32.14 6.22 -26.93
N ASN A 21 33.48 6.31 -26.92
CA ASN A 21 34.28 7.35 -26.29
C ASN A 21 34.24 8.66 -27.09
N LEU A 22 34.39 9.79 -26.41
CA LEU A 22 35.25 10.89 -26.85
C LEU A 22 35.86 11.60 -25.62
N THR A 23 37.14 11.30 -25.42
CA THR A 23 38.27 12.12 -24.91
C THR A 23 37.97 13.59 -24.58
N GLY A 24 38.50 14.24 -23.54
CA GLY A 24 39.57 13.96 -22.59
C GLY A 24 40.13 15.30 -22.09
N LEU A 25 40.61 15.38 -20.85
CA LEU A 25 41.70 16.27 -20.40
C LEU A 25 42.07 15.99 -18.93
N LYS A 26 43.26 15.39 -18.77
CA LYS A 26 44.30 15.49 -17.74
C LYS A 26 43.95 15.45 -16.22
N LYS A 27 44.62 14.46 -15.60
CA LYS A 27 44.89 14.22 -14.19
C LYS A 27 45.71 15.35 -13.54
N GLU A 28 45.43 15.61 -12.26
CA GLU A 28 46.47 15.84 -11.24
C GLU A 28 46.19 14.95 -10.02
N HIS A 29 47.27 14.34 -9.51
CA HIS A 29 47.32 13.45 -8.35
C HIS A 29 47.25 14.26 -7.05
N VAL A 30 46.46 13.80 -6.08
CA VAL A 30 46.84 13.88 -4.66
C VAL A 30 46.56 12.53 -4.01
N ASP A 31 47.62 12.05 -3.37
CA ASP A 31 47.81 10.84 -2.59
C ASP A 31 47.25 11.10 -1.19
N GLU A 32 46.40 10.22 -0.63
CA GLU A 32 46.20 10.13 0.82
C GLU A 32 45.45 8.83 1.20
N THR A 33 46.20 7.98 1.91
CA THR A 33 45.85 6.72 2.57
C THR A 33 44.63 6.81 3.50
N PRO A 34 43.80 5.74 3.62
CA PRO A 34 42.67 5.71 4.54
C PRO A 34 43.11 5.30 5.96
N PRO A 35 42.63 5.95 7.04
CA PRO A 35 42.84 5.44 8.39
C PRO A 35 41.88 4.28 8.70
N GLN A 36 42.45 3.19 9.20
CA GLN A 36 41.76 2.14 9.95
C GLN A 36 41.66 2.56 11.42
N GLU A 37 40.46 2.62 12.01
CA GLU A 37 40.23 2.55 13.48
C GLU A 37 38.88 1.85 13.72
N THR A 38 38.91 0.55 14.05
CA THR A 38 38.69 -0.06 15.39
C THR A 38 37.27 0.06 15.96
N HIS A 39 36.57 -1.07 15.94
CA HIS A 39 35.43 -1.38 16.80
C HIS A 39 35.84 -1.28 18.28
N GLU A 40 35.37 -0.27 19.02
CA GLU A 40 35.02 -0.40 20.44
C GLU A 40 34.28 0.84 20.97
N GLN A 41 33.15 0.58 21.65
CA GLN A 41 32.53 1.39 22.70
C GLN A 41 32.05 2.83 22.39
N ILE A 42 30.75 2.99 22.13
CA ILE A 42 29.99 4.15 22.65
C ILE A 42 28.65 3.65 23.19
N SER A 43 28.63 3.30 24.47
CA SER A 43 27.41 3.37 25.29
C SER A 43 27.50 4.63 26.14
N ALA A 44 26.34 5.28 26.29
CA ALA A 44 26.03 6.35 27.25
C ALA A 44 26.84 7.67 27.14
N THR A 45 26.19 8.70 26.60
CA THR A 45 25.78 9.92 27.35
C THR A 45 25.10 10.90 26.39
N PHE A 46 23.77 10.85 26.28
CA PHE A 46 23.01 11.95 25.68
C PHE A 46 22.65 12.91 26.81
N ASN A 47 23.24 14.10 26.80
CA ASN A 47 22.93 15.14 27.77
C ASN A 47 21.54 15.72 27.49
N ASP A 48 20.86 16.23 28.53
CA ASP A 48 19.49 16.75 28.44
C ASP A 48 19.33 17.93 27.44
N GLU A 49 20.40 18.64 27.09
CA GLU A 49 20.41 19.64 26.01
C GLU A 49 20.33 19.02 24.60
N ASP A 50 20.93 17.85 24.38
CA ASP A 50 20.80 17.10 23.12
C ASP A 50 19.42 16.43 23.05
N ARG A 51 18.84 16.06 24.19
CA ARG A 51 17.44 15.63 24.28
C ARG A 51 16.50 16.80 23.92
N ALA A 52 16.71 17.99 24.47
CA ALA A 52 15.95 19.19 24.11
C ALA A 52 16.12 19.60 22.63
N ARG A 53 17.33 19.47 22.05
CA ARG A 53 17.56 19.71 20.61
C ARG A 53 16.95 18.63 19.71
N THR A 54 16.87 17.39 20.17
CA THR A 54 16.23 16.28 19.44
C THR A 54 14.71 16.37 19.53
N THR A 55 14.16 16.71 20.69
CA THR A 55 12.72 16.98 20.86
C THR A 55 12.29 18.23 20.09
N ALA A 56 13.10 19.30 20.08
CA ALA A 56 12.85 20.47 19.24
C ALA A 56 12.96 20.18 17.73
N ARG A 57 13.79 19.21 17.32
CA ARG A 57 13.91 18.79 15.91
C ARG A 57 12.67 18.05 15.36
N ILE A 58 11.86 17.47 16.24
CA ILE A 58 10.63 16.74 15.86
C ILE A 58 9.40 17.68 15.78
N ASP A 59 9.50 18.91 16.30
CA ASP A 59 8.39 19.87 16.30
C ASP A 59 8.40 20.88 15.14
N PHE A 60 9.36 20.79 14.21
CA PHE A 60 9.58 21.85 13.21
C PHE A 60 8.58 21.92 12.05
N VAL A 61 7.53 21.09 12.03
CA VAL A 61 6.48 21.29 11.03
C VAL A 61 5.08 20.98 11.54
N SER A 62 4.67 21.77 12.53
CA SER A 62 3.27 21.98 12.85
C SER A 62 2.86 23.36 12.35
N ALA A 63 1.71 23.44 11.68
CA ALA A 63 1.06 24.71 11.39
C ALA A 63 -0.26 24.76 12.16
N TYR A 64 -0.57 25.92 12.70
CA TYR A 64 -1.82 26.17 13.41
C TYR A 64 -2.91 26.51 12.41
N PHE A 65 -3.97 25.71 12.42
CA PHE A 65 -5.12 25.90 11.57
C PHE A 65 -6.36 26.08 12.41
N THR A 66 -7.40 26.68 11.86
CA THR A 66 -8.73 26.71 12.41
C THR A 66 -9.66 25.98 11.46
N ILE A 67 -10.41 25.01 11.94
CA ILE A 67 -11.46 24.35 11.17
C ILE A 67 -12.78 25.06 11.43
N GLU A 68 -13.34 25.65 10.38
CA GLU A 68 -14.70 26.19 10.36
C GLU A 68 -15.67 25.11 9.85
N MET A 69 -16.79 24.90 10.56
CA MET A 69 -17.86 24.02 10.07
C MET A 69 -19.04 24.85 9.55
N ASN A 70 -19.46 24.56 8.31
CA ASN A 70 -20.60 25.20 7.67
C ASN A 70 -21.64 24.15 7.27
N ALA A 71 -22.93 24.44 7.45
CA ALA A 71 -23.98 23.60 6.87
C ALA A 71 -24.03 23.82 5.34
N GLY A 72 -23.73 22.80 4.56
CA GLY A 72 -23.79 22.82 3.09
C GLY A 72 -24.91 21.94 2.52
N PRO A 73 -25.18 22.04 1.19
CA PRO A 73 -26.25 21.28 0.53
C PRO A 73 -26.09 19.75 0.58
N GLN A 74 -24.88 19.25 0.89
CA GLN A 74 -24.56 17.83 1.01
C GLN A 74 -24.19 17.40 2.46
N GLY A 75 -24.41 18.26 3.46
CA GLY A 75 -24.05 18.00 4.87
C GLY A 75 -23.11 19.06 5.47
N LEU A 76 -22.53 18.75 6.64
CA LEU A 76 -21.53 19.59 7.30
C LEU A 76 -20.25 19.67 6.44
N ILE A 77 -19.84 20.88 6.08
CA ILE A 77 -18.61 21.18 5.36
C ILE A 77 -17.60 21.74 6.35
N ALA A 78 -16.52 21.00 6.58
CA ALA A 78 -15.36 21.53 7.27
C ALA A 78 -14.47 22.29 6.30
N THR A 79 -13.94 23.43 6.76
CA THR A 79 -12.99 24.27 6.04
C THR A 79 -11.83 24.58 6.96
N PRO A 80 -10.73 23.81 6.91
CA PRO A 80 -9.50 24.18 7.60
C PRO A 80 -8.95 25.47 6.98
N ARG A 81 -8.51 26.42 7.80
CA ARG A 81 -7.88 27.71 7.47
C ARG A 81 -6.61 27.88 8.28
N ILE A 82 -5.60 28.57 7.78
CA ILE A 82 -4.47 28.98 8.64
C ILE A 82 -4.89 30.21 9.43
N THR A 83 -4.63 30.22 10.74
CA THR A 83 -4.73 31.44 11.54
C THR A 83 -3.35 31.81 12.04
N THR A 84 -2.87 33.00 11.67
CA THR A 84 -1.93 33.74 12.52
C THR A 84 -2.71 34.13 13.78
N GLU A 85 -2.10 34.09 14.96
CA GLU A 85 -2.71 34.21 16.31
C GLU A 85 -3.73 35.36 16.51
N ASP A 86 -3.85 36.31 15.59
CA ASP A 86 -4.63 37.55 15.73
C ASP A 86 -5.93 37.67 14.92
N GLN A 87 -6.42 36.65 14.20
CA GLN A 87 -7.70 36.77 13.45
C GLN A 87 -8.65 35.57 13.61
N ALA A 88 -9.03 35.25 14.85
CA ALA A 88 -10.14 34.36 15.16
C ALA A 88 -11.32 35.13 15.76
N SER A 89 -11.89 36.09 15.03
CA SER A 89 -13.18 36.69 15.39
C SER A 89 -13.84 37.41 14.22
N LEU A 90 -14.26 36.64 13.21
CA LEU A 90 -15.42 37.07 12.43
C LEU A 90 -16.69 36.68 13.21
N PRO A 91 -17.58 37.63 13.53
CA PRO A 91 -18.81 37.31 14.24
C PRO A 91 -19.68 36.38 13.38
N GLY A 92 -19.91 35.15 13.86
CA GLY A 92 -20.86 34.20 13.27
C GLY A 92 -20.34 32.81 12.92
N PHE A 93 -19.03 32.52 13.04
CA PHE A 93 -18.49 31.18 12.78
C PHE A 93 -17.89 30.55 14.04
N GLU A 94 -18.40 29.36 14.37
CA GLU A 94 -17.81 28.47 15.36
C GLU A 94 -16.57 27.81 14.74
N ALA A 95 -15.42 27.88 15.41
CA ALA A 95 -14.13 27.50 14.85
C ALA A 95 -13.28 26.73 15.88
N THR A 96 -12.56 25.69 15.45
CA THR A 96 -11.65 24.93 16.33
C THR A 96 -10.21 24.95 15.83
N PRO A 97 -9.26 25.41 16.66
CA PRO A 97 -7.83 25.32 16.37
C PRO A 97 -7.32 23.87 16.30
N VAL A 98 -6.55 23.55 15.26
CA VAL A 98 -5.97 22.23 15.01
C VAL A 98 -4.52 22.34 14.54
N ILE A 99 -3.80 21.23 14.69
CA ILE A 99 -2.45 21.01 14.19
C ILE A 99 -2.54 19.90 13.14
N LEU A 100 -1.96 20.14 11.95
CA LEU A 100 -1.75 19.09 10.95
C LEU A 100 -0.31 18.58 11.03
N ARG A 101 -0.13 17.25 11.11
CA ARG A 101 1.19 16.62 11.04
C ARG A 101 1.24 15.63 9.90
N PHE A 102 2.37 15.56 9.21
CA PHE A 102 2.59 14.56 8.15
C PHE A 102 2.55 13.15 8.74
N VAL A 103 1.78 12.25 8.12
CA VAL A 103 1.67 10.84 8.56
C VAL A 103 2.40 9.91 7.60
N ASP A 104 1.97 9.90 6.33
CA ASP A 104 2.60 9.10 5.28
C ASP A 104 2.21 9.61 3.90
N GLU A 105 2.83 9.07 2.86
CA GLU A 105 2.52 9.38 1.48
C GLU A 105 2.57 8.19 0.52
N GLY A 106 1.54 8.16 -0.34
CA GLY A 106 1.48 7.29 -1.49
C GLY A 106 2.15 7.92 -2.72
N ALA A 107 1.96 7.27 -3.87
CA ALA A 107 2.37 7.86 -5.14
C ALA A 107 1.46 9.05 -5.54
N ALA A 108 0.18 8.99 -5.20
CA ALA A 108 -0.84 9.96 -5.61
C ALA A 108 -1.32 10.90 -4.49
N ASN A 109 -1.05 10.59 -3.21
CA ASN A 109 -1.67 11.28 -2.08
C ASN A 109 -0.67 11.47 -0.92
N VAL A 110 -0.95 12.45 -0.07
CA VAL A 110 -0.31 12.67 1.23
C VAL A 110 -1.39 12.62 2.32
N VAL A 111 -1.09 11.98 3.45
CA VAL A 111 -1.99 11.83 4.58
C VAL A 111 -1.44 12.60 5.78
N TRP A 112 -2.34 13.29 6.47
CA TRP A 112 -2.06 14.18 7.59
C TRP A 112 -2.90 13.79 8.81
N SER A 113 -2.33 13.83 10.01
CA SER A 113 -3.12 13.80 11.25
C SER A 113 -3.79 15.15 11.45
N ILE A 114 -4.91 15.15 12.18
CA ILE A 114 -5.60 16.37 12.60
C ILE A 114 -5.76 16.31 14.11
N GLU A 115 -4.97 17.10 14.82
CA GLU A 115 -4.95 17.13 16.28
C GLU A 115 -5.55 18.45 16.77
N CYS A 116 -6.34 18.41 17.84
CA CYS A 116 -6.81 19.64 18.47
C CYS A 116 -5.63 20.37 19.14
N ALA A 117 -5.49 21.68 18.91
CA ALA A 117 -4.40 22.47 19.50
C ALA A 117 -4.66 22.85 20.97
N GLY A 118 -5.90 22.72 21.45
CA GLY A 118 -6.31 23.04 22.82
C GLY A 118 -6.95 21.87 23.58
N GLU A 119 -7.49 22.14 24.77
CA GLU A 119 -8.16 21.12 25.59
C GLU A 119 -9.38 20.54 24.86
N TRP A 120 -9.43 19.22 24.70
CA TRP A 120 -10.53 18.53 24.00
C TRP A 120 -11.92 18.86 24.58
N ALA A 121 -12.01 19.11 25.88
CA ALA A 121 -13.25 19.49 26.57
C ALA A 121 -13.86 20.81 26.06
N THR A 122 -13.03 21.68 25.45
CA THR A 122 -13.45 22.98 24.90
C THR A 122 -13.87 22.90 23.43
N VAL A 123 -13.62 21.77 22.77
CA VAL A 123 -14.01 21.55 21.37
C VAL A 123 -15.51 21.33 21.27
N LEU A 124 -16.16 22.05 20.36
CA LEU A 124 -17.59 21.91 20.12
C LEU A 124 -17.96 20.47 19.70
N PRO A 125 -19.06 19.89 20.20
CA PRO A 125 -19.44 18.50 19.90
C PRO A 125 -19.53 18.18 18.39
N THR A 126 -20.00 19.14 17.59
CA THR A 126 -20.05 19.04 16.13
C THR A 126 -18.65 18.87 15.53
N HIS A 127 -17.65 19.58 16.04
CA HIS A 127 -16.26 19.52 15.59
C HIS A 127 -15.55 18.28 16.13
N GLN A 128 -15.87 17.82 17.33
CA GLN A 128 -15.33 16.59 17.90
C GLN A 128 -15.59 15.39 16.98
N SER A 129 -16.77 15.29 16.38
CA SER A 129 -17.11 14.20 15.45
C SER A 129 -16.23 14.18 14.19
N PHE A 130 -15.74 15.35 13.77
CA PHE A 130 -14.86 15.53 12.62
C PHE A 130 -13.39 15.25 12.95
N LEU A 131 -12.95 15.64 14.14
CA LEU A 131 -11.55 15.51 14.56
C LEU A 131 -11.26 14.10 15.09
N ARG A 132 -12.22 13.49 15.78
CA ARG A 132 -12.01 12.23 16.48
C ARG A 132 -11.80 11.09 15.47
N LYS A 133 -10.62 10.45 15.56
CA LYS A 133 -10.24 9.29 14.75
C LYS A 133 -10.34 9.57 13.24
N LYS A 134 -9.91 10.76 12.79
CA LYS A 134 -9.86 11.12 11.38
C LYS A 134 -8.45 11.56 10.96
N LEU A 135 -8.13 11.32 9.70
CA LEU A 135 -6.93 11.82 9.01
C LEU A 135 -7.38 12.62 7.79
N LEU A 136 -6.61 13.63 7.41
CA LEU A 136 -6.83 14.38 6.18
C LEU A 136 -5.94 13.81 5.07
N ARG A 137 -6.57 13.35 3.99
CA ARG A 137 -5.89 12.90 2.77
C ARG A 137 -6.02 13.98 1.71
N LEU A 138 -4.87 14.43 1.21
CA LEU A 138 -4.76 15.44 0.14
C LEU A 138 -4.09 14.84 -1.09
N ARG A 139 -4.61 15.18 -2.27
CA ARG A 139 -4.12 14.68 -3.55
C ARG A 139 -2.88 15.43 -4.01
N LYS A 140 -1.89 14.71 -4.53
CA LYS A 140 -0.75 15.28 -5.25
C LYS A 140 -1.16 15.67 -6.68
N GLY A 141 -0.45 16.61 -7.27
CA GLY A 141 -0.73 17.02 -8.64
C GLY A 141 0.18 18.09 -9.18
N THR A 142 0.76 18.88 -8.29
CA THR A 142 1.68 19.96 -8.65
C THR A 142 3.12 19.49 -8.55
N LYS A 143 3.94 19.85 -9.54
CA LYS A 143 5.39 19.66 -9.44
C LYS A 143 5.99 20.72 -8.53
N SER A 144 6.92 20.34 -7.66
CA SER A 144 7.60 21.33 -6.82
C SER A 144 8.40 22.29 -7.69
N PRO A 145 8.26 23.61 -7.50
CA PRO A 145 9.14 24.58 -8.14
C PRO A 145 10.60 24.45 -7.70
N SER A 146 10.85 23.91 -6.51
CA SER A 146 12.18 23.76 -5.89
C SER A 146 12.95 22.52 -6.38
N PHE A 147 12.28 21.56 -7.01
CA PHE A 147 12.89 20.26 -7.36
C PHE A 147 13.52 20.26 -8.76
N ASN A 148 14.84 20.13 -8.80
CA ASN A 148 15.64 20.12 -10.04
C ASN A 148 16.11 18.72 -10.50
N GLY A 149 15.60 17.64 -9.89
CA GLY A 149 16.04 16.27 -10.18
C GLY A 149 15.26 15.58 -11.31
N THR A 150 15.77 14.45 -11.79
CA THR A 150 15.02 13.52 -12.66
C THR A 150 13.94 12.81 -11.85
N GLN A 151 12.68 13.00 -12.24
CA GLN A 151 11.51 12.51 -11.51
C GLN A 151 10.95 11.24 -12.14
N THR A 152 10.43 10.33 -11.30
CA THR A 152 9.62 9.21 -11.79
C THR A 152 8.25 9.71 -12.26
N SER A 153 7.74 9.14 -13.36
CA SER A 153 6.40 9.45 -13.86
C SER A 153 5.36 9.18 -12.77
N PRO A 154 4.48 10.15 -12.47
CA PRO A 154 3.49 9.98 -11.44
C PRO A 154 2.42 8.98 -11.92
N PRO A 155 1.67 8.35 -10.99
CA PRO A 155 0.41 7.76 -11.38
C PRO A 155 -0.55 8.87 -11.87
N PRO A 156 -1.56 8.53 -12.68
CA PRO A 156 -2.72 9.38 -12.89
C PRO A 156 -3.25 9.90 -11.54
N PHE A 157 -3.28 11.22 -11.38
CA PHE A 157 -3.85 11.87 -10.21
C PHE A 157 -5.35 12.08 -10.45
N LEU A 158 -6.17 11.39 -9.66
CA LEU A 158 -7.63 11.51 -9.70
C LEU A 158 -8.09 12.48 -8.63
N SER A 159 -8.96 13.44 -8.97
CA SER A 159 -9.45 14.44 -8.00
C SER A 159 -10.09 13.78 -6.78
N SER A 160 -10.04 14.46 -5.63
CA SER A 160 -10.68 13.95 -4.41
C SER A 160 -12.18 13.76 -4.60
N GLN A 161 -12.82 14.59 -5.45
CA GLN A 161 -14.21 14.45 -5.86
C GLN A 161 -14.46 13.13 -6.61
N ASP A 162 -13.64 12.81 -7.62
CA ASP A 162 -13.79 11.57 -8.40
C ASP A 162 -13.53 10.33 -7.56
N VAL A 163 -12.52 10.39 -6.67
CA VAL A 163 -12.23 9.30 -5.72
C VAL A 163 -13.41 9.09 -4.78
N TYR A 164 -13.98 10.17 -4.23
CA TYR A 164 -15.13 10.09 -3.33
C TYR A 164 -16.38 9.57 -4.05
N GLN A 165 -16.65 10.03 -5.26
CA GLN A 165 -17.76 9.56 -6.07
C GLN A 165 -17.62 8.07 -6.37
N HIS A 166 -16.42 7.62 -6.78
CA HIS A 166 -16.15 6.20 -6.99
C HIS A 166 -16.38 5.38 -5.72
N TYR A 167 -15.86 5.85 -4.58
CA TYR A 167 -16.04 5.21 -3.28
C TYR A 167 -17.53 5.04 -2.94
N ASN A 168 -18.33 6.10 -3.03
CA ASN A 168 -19.76 6.05 -2.70
C ASN A 168 -20.58 5.20 -3.68
N GLU A 169 -20.29 5.27 -4.97
CA GLU A 169 -21.13 4.63 -6.00
C GLU A 169 -20.74 3.17 -6.27
N ASN A 170 -19.47 2.79 -6.08
CA ASN A 170 -18.94 1.50 -6.50
C ASN A 170 -18.35 0.65 -5.37
N ILE A 171 -17.88 1.26 -4.27
CA ILE A 171 -17.22 0.54 -3.18
C ILE A 171 -18.14 0.40 -1.96
N GLN A 172 -18.70 1.51 -1.47
CA GLN A 172 -19.59 1.51 -0.31
C GLN A 172 -20.80 0.57 -0.45
N PRO A 173 -21.43 0.40 -1.64
CA PRO A 173 -22.59 -0.48 -1.75
C PRO A 173 -22.27 -1.99 -1.65
N ILE A 174 -21.00 -2.37 -1.85
CA ILE A 174 -20.56 -3.78 -1.87
C ILE A 174 -19.82 -4.19 -0.59
N PHE A 175 -19.70 -3.31 0.40
CA PHE A 175 -19.16 -3.62 1.73
C PHE A 175 -20.04 -2.99 2.82
N SER A 176 -20.01 -3.56 4.01
CA SER A 176 -20.56 -2.91 5.18
C SER A 176 -19.69 -1.72 5.60
N LYS A 177 -20.31 -0.75 6.27
CA LYS A 177 -19.62 0.47 6.72
C LYS A 177 -18.42 0.20 7.64
N HIS A 178 -18.49 -0.86 8.45
CA HIS A 178 -17.44 -1.22 9.40
C HIS A 178 -16.23 -1.89 8.73
N GLU A 179 -16.41 -2.52 7.57
CA GLU A 179 -15.34 -3.14 6.78
C GLU A 179 -14.47 -2.12 6.03
N LEU A 180 -14.85 -0.84 6.00
CA LEU A 180 -14.19 0.19 5.20
C LEU A 180 -13.56 1.29 6.07
N VAL A 181 -12.39 1.76 5.64
CA VAL A 181 -11.90 3.09 6.02
C VAL A 181 -12.82 4.11 5.37
N GLU A 182 -13.77 4.59 6.16
CA GLU A 182 -14.77 5.55 5.70
C GLU A 182 -14.13 6.82 5.19
N GLN A 183 -14.69 7.36 4.11
CA GLN A 183 -14.23 8.58 3.48
C GLN A 183 -15.34 9.64 3.52
N THR A 184 -14.96 10.89 3.71
CA THR A 184 -15.88 12.03 3.65
C THR A 184 -15.19 13.16 2.91
N LEU A 185 -15.86 13.68 1.88
CA LEU A 185 -15.36 14.82 1.13
C LEU A 185 -15.46 16.10 1.96
N VAL A 186 -14.38 16.88 1.97
CA VAL A 186 -14.31 18.16 2.71
C VAL A 186 -13.74 19.26 1.84
N GLN A 187 -14.03 20.51 2.21
CA GLN A 187 -13.40 21.66 1.59
C GLN A 187 -12.09 21.97 2.32
N VAL A 188 -11.09 22.41 1.58
CA VAL A 188 -9.75 22.74 2.09
C VAL A 188 -9.35 24.08 1.53
N SER A 189 -8.97 25.01 2.40
CA SER A 189 -8.51 26.33 1.96
C SER A 189 -7.18 26.24 1.22
N GLU A 190 -6.94 27.22 0.36
CA GLU A 190 -5.67 27.37 -0.35
C GLU A 190 -4.48 27.49 0.62
N ASP A 191 -4.69 28.20 1.74
CA ASP A 191 -3.63 28.45 2.72
C ASP A 191 -3.18 27.14 3.36
N VAL A 192 -4.11 26.23 3.70
CA VAL A 192 -3.76 24.90 4.21
C VAL A 192 -2.88 24.13 3.23
N ILE A 193 -3.24 24.15 1.95
CA ILE A 193 -2.46 23.48 0.91
C ILE A 193 -1.06 24.08 0.80
N LYS A 194 -0.95 25.42 0.84
CA LYS A 194 0.34 26.12 0.83
C LYS A 194 1.20 25.73 2.03
N ALA A 195 0.65 25.71 3.25
CA ALA A 195 1.41 25.27 4.42
C ALA A 195 1.84 23.82 4.27
N CYS A 196 0.92 22.90 3.98
CA CYS A 196 1.25 21.49 3.78
C CYS A 196 2.35 21.30 2.72
N ASN A 197 2.36 22.09 1.64
CA ASN A 197 3.43 22.04 0.64
C ASN A 197 4.76 22.59 1.18
N ALA A 198 4.76 23.68 1.96
CA ALA A 198 5.97 24.15 2.64
C ALA A 198 6.55 23.10 3.61
N ILE A 199 5.68 22.30 4.24
CA ILE A 199 6.11 21.16 5.07
C ILE A 199 6.84 20.11 4.24
N LEU A 200 6.29 19.78 3.07
CA LEU A 200 6.89 18.80 2.17
C LEU A 200 8.24 19.29 1.62
N ASP A 201 8.37 20.56 1.22
CA ASP A 201 9.64 21.16 0.81
C ASP A 201 10.68 21.07 1.93
N THR A 202 10.30 21.44 3.15
CA THR A 202 11.18 21.35 4.34
C THR A 202 11.66 19.91 4.57
N SER A 203 10.75 18.93 4.45
CA SER A 203 11.08 17.52 4.61
C SER A 203 11.99 16.97 3.50
N GLU A 204 11.91 17.53 2.28
CA GLU A 204 12.86 17.24 1.19
C GLU A 204 14.25 17.80 1.51
N ASP A 205 14.33 19.05 1.95
CA ASP A 205 15.58 19.73 2.29
C ASP A 205 16.36 19.00 3.39
N TYR A 206 15.65 18.47 4.39
CA TYR A 206 16.26 17.68 5.47
C TYR A 206 16.50 16.20 5.12
N GLY A 207 16.08 15.74 3.95
CA GLY A 207 16.31 14.34 3.53
C GLY A 207 15.35 13.32 4.15
N GLU A 208 14.32 13.76 4.85
CA GLU A 208 13.38 12.90 5.59
C GLU A 208 12.32 12.31 4.66
N ARG A 209 11.90 13.09 3.65
CA ARG A 209 10.97 12.61 2.63
C ARG A 209 11.63 11.52 1.78
N LYS A 210 10.93 10.41 1.53
CA LYS A 210 11.43 9.30 0.69
C LYS A 210 11.85 9.85 -0.68
N ARG A 211 13.12 9.68 -1.08
CA ARG A 211 13.70 10.27 -2.31
C ARG A 211 12.86 10.05 -3.59
N LYS A 212 12.26 8.87 -3.74
CA LYS A 212 11.37 8.53 -4.87
C LYS A 212 10.06 9.35 -4.95
N ARG A 213 9.76 10.13 -3.91
CA ARG A 213 8.55 10.97 -3.79
C ARG A 213 8.83 12.45 -4.02
N TRP A 214 10.11 12.83 -4.11
CA TRP A 214 10.51 14.22 -4.21
C TRP A 214 9.92 14.92 -5.43
N GLY A 215 9.64 16.20 -5.27
CA GLY A 215 9.14 17.07 -6.32
C GLY A 215 7.66 16.90 -6.66
N TRP A 216 6.90 16.01 -6.00
CA TRP A 216 5.45 15.90 -6.19
C TRP A 216 4.71 16.43 -4.96
N HIS A 217 4.05 17.57 -5.11
CA HIS A 217 3.36 18.31 -4.06
C HIS A 217 1.85 18.20 -4.20
N ILE A 218 1.13 18.63 -3.16
CA ILE A 218 -0.33 18.69 -3.13
C ILE A 218 -0.81 19.64 -4.22
N GLU A 219 -1.90 19.28 -4.90
CA GLU A 219 -2.49 20.11 -5.96
C GLU A 219 -2.91 21.49 -5.43
N HIS A 220 -2.30 22.55 -5.96
CA HIS A 220 -2.55 23.92 -5.51
C HIS A 220 -3.90 24.50 -5.95
N THR A 221 -4.55 23.97 -6.99
CA THR A 221 -5.86 24.45 -7.47
C THR A 221 -7.04 23.70 -6.88
N GLU A 222 -6.83 22.49 -6.35
CA GLU A 222 -7.91 21.71 -5.76
C GLU A 222 -8.28 22.31 -4.40
N ARG A 223 -9.58 22.42 -4.12
CA ARG A 223 -10.12 22.94 -2.85
C ARG A 223 -10.85 21.87 -2.07
N THR A 224 -10.65 20.61 -2.45
CA THR A 224 -11.26 19.44 -1.83
C THR A 224 -10.20 18.51 -1.29
N GLY A 225 -10.53 17.84 -0.19
CA GLY A 225 -9.76 16.75 0.39
C GLY A 225 -10.69 15.66 0.91
N LEU A 226 -10.10 14.60 1.44
CA LEU A 226 -10.84 13.49 2.03
C LEU A 226 -10.48 13.35 3.50
N LEU A 227 -11.49 13.40 4.37
CA LEU A 227 -11.34 12.82 5.69
C LEU A 227 -11.47 11.31 5.60
N ILE A 228 -10.51 10.61 6.18
CA ILE A 228 -10.52 9.16 6.27
C ILE A 228 -10.51 8.71 7.73
N THR A 229 -11.14 7.59 8.05
CA THR A 229 -11.04 6.98 9.39
C THR A 229 -9.58 6.66 9.72
N SER A 230 -9.11 7.14 10.87
CA SER A 230 -7.77 6.86 11.36
C SER A 230 -7.69 5.43 11.88
N MET A 231 -6.80 4.64 11.28
CA MET A 231 -6.40 3.32 11.78
C MET A 231 -5.09 3.39 12.59
N ILE A 232 -4.57 4.60 12.86
CA ILE A 232 -3.36 4.78 13.65
C ILE A 232 -3.63 4.32 15.10
N PRO A 233 -2.69 3.61 15.74
CA PRO A 233 -2.71 3.36 17.18
C PRO A 233 -2.92 4.68 17.96
N ASN A 234 -3.77 4.68 18.98
CA ASN A 234 -4.11 5.92 19.73
C ASN A 234 -3.39 6.02 21.07
N ASP A 235 -2.73 4.94 21.47
CA ASP A 235 -2.15 4.69 22.77
C ASP A 235 -0.91 3.79 22.58
N ASP A 236 -0.04 3.77 23.59
CA ASP A 236 1.19 2.97 23.59
C ASP A 236 0.91 1.46 23.69
N ASP A 237 -0.37 1.06 23.80
CA ASP A 237 -0.82 -0.31 24.01
C ASP A 237 -1.46 -0.96 22.78
N SER A 238 -1.59 -0.21 21.67
CA SER A 238 -2.12 -0.71 20.41
C SER A 238 -1.09 -0.78 19.30
N ILE A 239 -1.28 -1.77 18.43
CA ILE A 239 -0.48 -1.97 17.23
C ILE A 239 -1.35 -1.88 15.98
N LEU A 240 -0.69 -1.60 14.85
CA LEU A 240 -1.29 -1.63 13.54
C LEU A 240 -0.60 -2.68 12.68
N VAL A 241 -1.40 -3.60 12.14
CA VAL A 241 -0.98 -4.55 11.12
C VAL A 241 -1.50 -4.08 9.76
N GLN A 242 -0.61 -4.01 8.78
CA GLN A 242 -0.91 -3.60 7.40
C GLN A 242 -0.65 -4.78 6.46
N LEU A 243 -1.73 -5.26 5.83
CA LEU A 243 -1.68 -6.37 4.90
C LEU A 243 -2.25 -5.93 3.55
N LYS A 244 -1.61 -6.29 2.44
CA LYS A 244 -2.27 -6.26 1.12
C LYS A 244 -2.75 -7.67 0.78
N PRO A 245 -4.06 -7.97 0.80
CA PRO A 245 -4.56 -9.32 0.52
C PRO A 245 -4.21 -9.83 -0.89
N LYS A 246 -4.02 -8.93 -1.86
CA LYS A 246 -3.72 -9.25 -3.25
C LYS A 246 -4.78 -10.16 -3.88
N TRP A 247 -4.36 -11.10 -4.74
CA TRP A 247 -5.24 -11.97 -5.53
C TRP A 247 -5.68 -13.17 -4.68
N LEU A 248 -6.88 -13.07 -4.09
CA LEU A 248 -7.44 -14.10 -3.20
C LEU A 248 -8.07 -15.28 -3.95
N ALA A 249 -8.15 -15.19 -5.28
CA ALA A 249 -8.41 -16.29 -6.20
C ALA A 249 -7.26 -16.39 -7.21
N GLN A 250 -7.06 -17.58 -7.78
CA GLN A 250 -6.11 -17.76 -8.87
C GLN A 250 -6.52 -16.87 -10.06
N SER A 251 -5.51 -16.37 -10.79
CA SER A 251 -5.78 -15.59 -12.02
C SER A 251 -6.57 -16.43 -13.03
N PRO A 252 -7.62 -15.90 -13.68
CA PRO A 252 -8.30 -16.60 -14.76
C PRO A 252 -7.41 -16.90 -15.98
N GLY A 253 -6.30 -16.16 -16.13
CA GLY A 253 -5.29 -16.39 -17.16
C GLY A 253 -4.23 -17.43 -16.78
N ALA A 254 -4.21 -17.91 -15.53
CA ALA A 254 -3.22 -18.88 -15.09
C ALA A 254 -3.43 -20.25 -15.78
N PRO A 255 -2.35 -20.94 -16.17
CA PRO A 255 -2.40 -22.30 -16.72
C PRO A 255 -3.04 -23.31 -15.74
N PRO A 256 -3.73 -24.36 -16.24
CA PRO A 256 -4.40 -25.35 -15.38
C PRO A 256 -3.47 -26.10 -14.42
N ASN A 257 -2.21 -26.29 -14.81
CA ASN A 257 -1.15 -26.93 -14.03
C ASN A 257 -0.32 -25.93 -13.20
N ALA A 258 -0.82 -24.71 -12.98
CA ALA A 258 -0.13 -23.70 -12.20
C ALA A 258 0.22 -24.20 -10.78
N ARG A 259 1.50 -24.10 -10.43
CA ARG A 259 2.06 -24.43 -9.10
C ARG A 259 2.22 -23.21 -8.21
N ARG A 260 2.03 -22.00 -8.76
CA ARG A 260 2.02 -20.72 -8.04
C ARG A 260 0.72 -19.97 -8.26
N CYS A 261 0.25 -19.23 -7.25
CA CYS A 261 -0.75 -18.20 -7.46
C CYS A 261 -0.10 -16.98 -8.14
N ARG A 262 -0.90 -16.11 -8.76
CA ARG A 262 -0.38 -14.91 -9.45
C ARG A 262 0.56 -14.08 -8.60
N THR A 263 0.23 -13.87 -7.32
CA THR A 263 1.05 -13.10 -6.39
C THR A 263 2.43 -13.76 -6.19
N CYS A 264 2.47 -15.07 -5.99
CA CYS A 264 3.73 -15.80 -5.86
C CYS A 264 4.52 -15.82 -7.19
N ALA A 265 3.83 -15.94 -8.33
CA ALA A 265 4.46 -15.91 -9.66
C ALA A 265 5.13 -14.55 -9.92
N ILE A 266 4.43 -13.44 -9.71
CA ILE A 266 4.97 -12.09 -9.97
C ILE A 266 6.14 -11.72 -9.04
N GLN A 267 6.17 -12.25 -7.83
CA GLN A 267 7.27 -12.02 -6.89
C GLN A 267 8.52 -12.79 -7.31
N THR A 268 8.34 -14.05 -7.70
CA THR A 268 9.42 -14.86 -8.26
C THR A 268 9.99 -14.17 -9.51
N PHE A 269 9.12 -13.70 -10.42
CA PHE A 269 9.51 -12.94 -11.62
C PHE A 269 10.32 -11.68 -11.29
N ARG A 270 9.90 -10.92 -10.26
CA ARG A 270 10.58 -9.69 -9.82
C ARG A 270 11.86 -9.93 -9.02
N ARG A 271 12.23 -11.19 -8.74
CA ARG A 271 13.38 -11.57 -7.92
C ARG A 271 13.42 -10.81 -6.59
N THR A 272 12.27 -10.58 -5.96
CA THR A 272 12.22 -9.90 -4.66
C THR A 272 13.06 -10.67 -3.64
N ASP A 273 13.90 -9.98 -2.86
CA ASP A 273 14.87 -10.57 -1.93
C ASP A 273 14.35 -11.79 -1.16
N LYS A 274 15.22 -12.79 -0.99
CA LYS A 274 14.94 -14.07 -0.34
C LYS A 274 14.38 -13.93 1.10
N ASP A 275 14.62 -12.79 1.75
CA ASP A 275 14.21 -12.47 3.13
C ASP A 275 12.83 -11.79 3.23
N HIS A 276 12.15 -11.55 2.10
CA HIS A 276 10.86 -10.85 2.05
C HIS A 276 9.78 -11.67 1.36
N LEU A 277 9.80 -12.99 1.61
CA LEU A 277 8.79 -13.91 1.09
C LEU A 277 7.41 -13.50 1.59
N PRO A 278 6.55 -13.02 0.70
CA PRO A 278 5.34 -12.36 1.13
C PRO A 278 4.21 -13.37 1.27
N VAL A 279 3.18 -12.88 1.96
CA VAL A 279 1.92 -13.55 2.23
C VAL A 279 1.36 -14.16 0.94
N CYS A 280 1.30 -15.50 0.86
CA CYS A 280 0.59 -16.18 -0.21
C CYS A 280 -0.92 -15.96 0.00
N PRO A 281 -1.62 -15.23 -0.89
CA PRO A 281 -3.02 -14.87 -0.66
C PRO A 281 -3.96 -16.06 -0.57
N LEU A 282 -3.70 -17.07 -1.40
CA LEU A 282 -4.52 -18.29 -1.39
C LEU A 282 -4.32 -19.06 -0.08
N ALA A 283 -3.10 -19.09 0.45
CA ALA A 283 -2.81 -19.74 1.73
C ALA A 283 -3.51 -19.01 2.89
N LEU A 284 -3.48 -17.67 2.86
CA LEU A 284 -4.15 -16.81 3.84
C LEU A 284 -5.68 -17.04 3.88
N VAL A 285 -6.32 -17.19 2.72
CA VAL A 285 -7.78 -17.43 2.63
C VAL A 285 -8.14 -18.93 2.56
N SER A 286 -7.19 -19.82 2.85
CA SER A 286 -7.40 -21.27 2.68
C SER A 286 -8.27 -21.91 3.77
N GLY A 287 -8.40 -21.26 4.94
CA GLY A 287 -9.00 -21.85 6.13
C GLY A 287 -8.15 -22.97 6.76
N LYS A 288 -6.94 -23.22 6.26
CA LYS A 288 -6.04 -24.26 6.79
C LYS A 288 -5.07 -23.64 7.80
N GLN A 289 -5.25 -23.95 9.09
CA GLN A 289 -4.49 -23.36 10.21
C GLN A 289 -2.99 -23.26 9.96
N ARG A 290 -2.37 -24.39 9.58
CA ARG A 290 -0.94 -24.42 9.30
C ARG A 290 -0.52 -23.46 8.18
N LEU A 291 -1.26 -23.43 7.07
CA LEU A 291 -0.94 -22.55 5.94
C LEU A 291 -1.14 -21.07 6.28
N VAL A 292 -2.21 -20.74 7.02
CA VAL A 292 -2.49 -19.38 7.49
C VAL A 292 -1.39 -18.92 8.44
N HIS A 293 -1.05 -19.74 9.44
CA HIS A 293 0.00 -19.46 10.42
C HIS A 293 1.37 -19.29 9.77
N ASP A 294 1.78 -20.21 8.92
CA ASP A 294 3.06 -20.15 8.19
C ASP A 294 3.11 -18.87 7.33
N THR A 295 1.99 -18.50 6.70
CA THR A 295 1.89 -17.29 5.89
C THR A 295 2.05 -16.01 6.71
N LEU A 296 1.41 -15.93 7.88
CA LEU A 296 1.44 -14.77 8.77
C LEU A 296 2.78 -14.65 9.52
N SER A 297 3.40 -15.77 9.87
CA SER A 297 4.74 -15.82 10.47
C SER A 297 5.80 -15.16 9.57
N ASN A 298 5.60 -15.21 8.25
CA ASN A 298 6.48 -14.61 7.25
C ASN A 298 6.12 -13.16 6.89
N LEU A 299 5.19 -12.51 7.61
CA LEU A 299 4.94 -11.08 7.42
C LEU A 299 6.26 -10.29 7.53
N PRO A 300 6.50 -9.28 6.67
CA PRO A 300 7.69 -8.45 6.81
C PRO A 300 7.62 -7.67 8.13
N LYS A 301 8.77 -7.28 8.69
CA LYS A 301 8.80 -6.47 9.92
C LYS A 301 8.00 -5.18 9.78
N SER A 302 8.02 -4.56 8.59
CA SER A 302 7.27 -3.34 8.28
C SER A 302 5.74 -3.53 8.20
N ALA A 303 5.23 -4.77 8.17
CA ALA A 303 3.78 -5.01 8.15
C ALA A 303 3.16 -4.85 9.54
N ILE A 304 3.94 -4.88 10.61
CA ILE A 304 3.46 -4.69 11.98
C ILE A 304 4.16 -3.43 12.51
N SER A 305 3.42 -2.51 13.10
CA SER A 305 4.01 -1.36 13.79
C SER A 305 4.95 -1.82 14.92
N ALA A 306 5.70 -0.89 15.51
CA ALA A 306 6.50 -1.19 16.70
C ALA A 306 5.62 -1.87 17.76
N LEU A 307 6.12 -2.97 18.32
CA LEU A 307 5.41 -3.72 19.36
C LEU A 307 5.66 -3.08 20.73
N PRO A 308 4.62 -2.96 21.58
CA PRO A 308 4.79 -2.61 22.98
C PRO A 308 5.66 -3.65 23.71
N PRO A 309 6.36 -3.28 24.81
CA PRO A 309 7.27 -4.19 25.52
C PRO A 309 6.63 -5.47 26.06
N PHE A 310 5.32 -5.49 26.22
CA PHE A 310 4.53 -6.60 26.77
C PHE A 310 3.89 -7.47 25.67
N MET A 311 4.14 -7.19 24.39
CA MET A 311 3.53 -7.89 23.26
C MET A 311 4.59 -8.54 22.39
N GLU A 312 4.50 -9.86 22.23
CA GLU A 312 5.41 -10.61 21.39
C GLU A 312 4.84 -10.81 19.98
N ARG A 313 5.74 -10.86 18.98
CA ARG A 313 5.34 -11.07 17.58
C ARG A 313 4.59 -12.39 17.38
N SER A 314 4.99 -13.44 18.10
CA SER A 314 4.33 -14.75 18.02
C SER A 314 2.89 -14.69 18.50
N GLU A 315 2.60 -13.96 19.59
CA GLU A 315 1.22 -13.79 20.07
C GLU A 315 0.36 -13.07 19.03
N VAL A 316 0.90 -12.02 18.40
CA VAL A 316 0.21 -11.28 17.32
C VAL A 316 -0.09 -12.21 16.15
N VAL A 317 0.87 -13.05 15.74
CA VAL A 317 0.69 -14.01 14.65
C VAL A 317 -0.35 -15.07 14.99
N ASP A 318 -0.38 -15.58 16.23
CA ASP A 318 -1.36 -16.57 16.67
C ASP A 318 -2.78 -16.00 16.71
N GLU A 319 -2.93 -14.76 17.16
CA GLU A 319 -4.23 -14.07 17.15
C GLU A 319 -4.70 -13.78 15.72
N LEU A 320 -3.82 -13.27 14.85
CA LEU A 320 -4.14 -13.08 13.43
C LEU A 320 -4.50 -14.41 12.75
N THR A 321 -3.81 -15.49 13.12
CA THR A 321 -4.11 -16.83 12.60
C THR A 321 -5.54 -17.22 12.97
N THR A 322 -5.94 -17.01 14.22
CA THR A 322 -7.31 -17.25 14.68
C THR A 322 -8.32 -16.38 13.92
N PHE A 323 -8.03 -15.08 13.76
CA PHE A 323 -8.86 -14.13 13.03
C PHE A 323 -9.11 -14.52 11.56
N PHE A 324 -8.12 -15.14 10.90
CA PHE A 324 -8.21 -15.57 9.50
C PHE A 324 -8.60 -17.05 9.30
N LEU A 325 -8.78 -17.82 10.37
CA LEU A 325 -9.12 -19.23 10.26
C LEU A 325 -10.60 -19.52 10.12
N GLY A 326 -11.45 -18.66 10.70
CA GLY A 326 -12.88 -18.86 10.70
C GLY A 326 -13.31 -20.09 11.50
N ASN A 327 -13.36 -19.96 12.83
CA ASN A 327 -13.96 -20.99 13.68
C ASN A 327 -15.41 -20.62 14.01
N ASP A 328 -16.35 -21.55 13.81
CA ASP A 328 -17.79 -21.46 14.12
C ASP A 328 -18.12 -21.37 15.63
N HIS A 329 -17.14 -21.08 16.49
CA HIS A 329 -17.39 -20.96 17.92
C HIS A 329 -18.04 -19.61 18.24
N MET A 330 -19.38 -19.64 18.19
CA MET A 330 -20.32 -18.76 18.88
C MET A 330 -19.82 -18.44 20.30
N ASP A 331 -19.24 -17.26 20.45
CA ASP A 331 -19.30 -16.53 21.72
C ASP A 331 -19.70 -15.08 21.43
N SER A 332 -20.97 -14.90 21.13
CA SER A 332 -21.63 -13.60 21.03
C SER A 332 -21.89 -13.06 22.44
N GLY A 333 -20.83 -12.64 23.13
CA GLY A 333 -20.88 -11.80 24.32
C GLY A 333 -20.70 -10.33 23.92
N LEU A 334 -21.78 -9.56 23.99
CA LEU A 334 -21.86 -8.08 24.00
C LEU A 334 -20.78 -7.31 23.19
N GLY A 335 -21.08 -7.02 21.91
CA GLY A 335 -20.47 -5.89 21.19
C GLY A 335 -19.14 -6.13 20.48
N HIS A 336 -18.71 -7.38 20.30
CA HIS A 336 -17.44 -7.72 19.64
C HIS A 336 -17.65 -8.40 18.27
N GLU A 337 -16.79 -8.09 17.30
CA GLU A 337 -16.79 -8.75 16.00
C GLU A 337 -16.53 -10.26 16.16
N PRO A 338 -17.24 -11.13 15.43
CA PRO A 338 -17.03 -12.59 15.48
C PRO A 338 -15.57 -12.97 15.19
N LYS A 339 -15.05 -14.01 15.86
CA LYS A 339 -13.68 -14.52 15.65
C LYS A 339 -13.41 -14.98 14.20
N ASP A 340 -14.44 -15.17 13.38
CA ASP A 340 -14.34 -15.54 11.97
C ASP A 340 -14.48 -14.36 10.99
N TYR A 341 -14.61 -13.13 11.50
CA TYR A 341 -14.84 -11.95 10.68
C TYR A 341 -13.73 -11.72 9.65
N GLY A 342 -12.46 -11.88 10.04
CA GLY A 342 -11.32 -11.75 9.13
C GLY A 342 -11.39 -12.71 7.95
N HIS A 343 -11.67 -13.99 8.22
CA HIS A 343 -11.84 -14.99 7.18
C HIS A 343 -13.03 -14.68 6.26
N LYS A 344 -14.18 -14.31 6.83
CA LYS A 344 -15.39 -13.94 6.08
C LYS A 344 -15.17 -12.72 5.18
N LEU A 345 -14.48 -11.69 5.67
CA LEU A 345 -14.11 -10.51 4.90
C LEU A 345 -13.22 -10.89 3.70
N LEU A 346 -12.23 -11.76 3.89
CA LEU A 346 -11.38 -12.23 2.79
C LEU A 346 -12.16 -13.09 1.78
N LEU A 347 -13.09 -13.94 2.23
CA LEU A 347 -13.97 -14.71 1.34
C LEU A 347 -14.91 -13.80 0.55
N HIS A 348 -15.45 -12.76 1.18
CA HIS A 348 -16.27 -11.77 0.51
C HIS A 348 -15.46 -11.00 -0.55
N LEU A 349 -14.27 -10.49 -0.19
CA LEU A 349 -13.37 -9.82 -1.12
C LEU A 349 -12.96 -10.74 -2.28
N ARG A 350 -12.69 -12.02 -2.02
CA ARG A 350 -12.42 -13.03 -3.05
C ARG A 350 -13.59 -13.19 -4.03
N ALA A 351 -14.81 -13.31 -3.51
CA ALA A 351 -16.00 -13.46 -4.35
C ALA A 351 -16.19 -12.25 -5.28
N LEU A 352 -16.01 -11.03 -4.76
CA LEU A 352 -16.06 -9.81 -5.55
C LEU A 352 -14.94 -9.75 -6.61
N GLN A 353 -13.70 -10.14 -6.27
CA GLN A 353 -12.59 -10.22 -7.23
C GLN A 353 -12.89 -11.18 -8.40
N GLN A 354 -13.57 -12.30 -8.15
CA GLN A 354 -13.96 -13.26 -9.18
C GLN A 354 -15.18 -12.78 -9.99
N GLN A 355 -16.14 -12.12 -9.34
CA GLN A 355 -17.34 -11.58 -9.97
C GLN A 355 -16.99 -10.47 -10.97
N PHE A 356 -16.09 -9.56 -10.60
CA PHE A 356 -15.72 -8.42 -11.43
C PHE A 356 -14.65 -8.74 -12.49
N ASP A 357 -13.89 -9.83 -12.33
CA ASP A 357 -12.95 -10.28 -13.35
C ASP A 357 -12.99 -11.80 -13.54
N PRO A 358 -14.06 -12.31 -14.19
CA PRO A 358 -14.21 -13.74 -14.45
C PRO A 358 -13.37 -14.23 -15.63
N LEU A 359 -12.91 -13.33 -16.51
CA LEU A 359 -12.23 -13.67 -17.76
C LEU A 359 -10.71 -13.50 -17.69
N GLY A 360 -10.21 -12.62 -16.81
CA GLY A 360 -8.81 -12.25 -16.74
C GLY A 360 -8.42 -11.17 -17.73
N VAL A 361 -7.34 -10.45 -17.40
CA VAL A 361 -6.87 -9.29 -18.19
C VAL A 361 -6.54 -9.64 -19.64
N LEU A 362 -5.99 -10.83 -19.93
CA LEU A 362 -5.62 -11.25 -21.29
C LEU A 362 -6.82 -11.39 -22.24
N LYS A 363 -8.02 -11.65 -21.69
CA LYS A 363 -9.26 -11.76 -22.47
C LYS A 363 -10.05 -10.46 -22.53
N VAL A 364 -9.91 -9.60 -21.52
CA VAL A 364 -10.65 -8.33 -21.42
C VAL A 364 -9.93 -7.20 -22.17
N VAL A 365 -8.60 -7.13 -22.06
CA VAL A 365 -7.82 -6.08 -22.72
C VAL A 365 -7.52 -6.53 -24.14
N ARG A 366 -8.12 -5.86 -25.12
CA ARG A 366 -7.83 -6.06 -26.54
C ARG A 366 -6.60 -5.23 -26.90
N ILE A 367 -5.53 -5.90 -27.33
CA ILE A 367 -4.43 -5.22 -28.01
C ILE A 367 -4.76 -5.27 -29.49
N GLU A 368 -5.09 -4.11 -30.07
CA GLU A 368 -5.15 -3.97 -31.52
C GLU A 368 -3.73 -4.21 -32.06
N SER A 369 -3.50 -5.39 -32.64
CA SER A 369 -2.30 -5.64 -33.41
C SER A 369 -2.39 -4.87 -34.72
N GLU A 370 -1.35 -4.12 -35.08
CA GLU A 370 -1.21 -3.53 -36.42
C GLU A 370 -1.16 -4.58 -37.55
N ASP A 371 -1.08 -5.88 -37.23
CA ASP A 371 -1.24 -6.96 -38.22
C ASP A 371 -1.74 -8.24 -37.56
N ARG A 372 -3.02 -8.61 -37.83
CA ARG A 372 -3.48 -9.96 -38.22
C ARG A 372 -5.01 -10.06 -38.26
N ASN A 373 -5.54 -10.13 -39.49
CA ASN A 373 -6.79 -10.76 -39.92
C ASN A 373 -7.93 -10.84 -38.89
N ALA A 374 -8.75 -9.79 -38.89
CA ALA A 374 -9.97 -9.61 -38.10
C ALA A 374 -11.16 -10.53 -38.47
N GLU A 375 -10.94 -11.77 -38.93
CA GLU A 375 -12.02 -12.61 -39.47
C GLU A 375 -12.31 -13.94 -38.75
N LEU A 376 -11.58 -14.31 -37.69
CA LEU A 376 -11.83 -15.61 -37.02
C LEU A 376 -12.34 -15.55 -35.56
N ALA A 377 -12.65 -14.37 -35.03
CA ALA A 377 -13.15 -14.19 -33.66
C ALA A 377 -14.65 -13.82 -33.58
N SER A 378 -15.42 -14.03 -34.66
CA SER A 378 -16.86 -13.72 -34.70
C SER A 378 -17.76 -14.84 -34.17
N ALA A 379 -17.21 -15.92 -33.60
CA ALA A 379 -17.99 -16.98 -32.99
C ALA A 379 -17.71 -17.06 -31.48
N ASN A 380 -18.72 -16.71 -30.68
CA ASN A 380 -18.82 -16.79 -29.20
C ASN A 380 -18.43 -15.56 -28.36
N GLN A 381 -18.66 -14.34 -28.84
CA GLN A 381 -18.55 -13.17 -27.96
C GLN A 381 -19.74 -13.03 -27.00
N VAL A 382 -19.38 -13.03 -25.71
CA VAL A 382 -20.17 -12.79 -24.50
C VAL A 382 -21.13 -11.61 -24.67
N LYS A 383 -22.39 -11.78 -24.22
CA LYS A 383 -23.48 -10.77 -24.25
C LYS A 383 -23.22 -9.45 -23.48
N MET A 384 -22.02 -9.23 -22.91
CA MET A 384 -21.67 -8.02 -22.17
C MET A 384 -20.89 -7.04 -23.06
N SER A 385 -21.19 -5.75 -22.97
CA SER A 385 -20.45 -4.72 -23.71
C SER A 385 -18.99 -4.63 -23.21
N ASP A 386 -18.06 -4.40 -24.15
CA ASP A 386 -16.62 -4.27 -23.90
C ASP A 386 -16.32 -3.23 -22.79
N ALA A 387 -17.08 -2.13 -22.77
CA ALA A 387 -16.99 -1.09 -21.75
C ALA A 387 -17.36 -1.57 -20.33
N LYS A 388 -18.35 -2.46 -20.18
CA LYS A 388 -18.68 -3.03 -18.87
C LYS A 388 -17.57 -3.95 -18.38
N LEU A 389 -17.06 -4.82 -19.25
CA LEU A 389 -15.95 -5.73 -18.91
C LEU A 389 -14.71 -4.96 -18.47
N ARG A 390 -14.37 -3.87 -19.16
CA ARG A 390 -13.26 -3.00 -18.76
C ARG A 390 -13.50 -2.35 -17.41
N ARG A 391 -14.68 -1.77 -17.16
CA ARG A 391 -14.99 -1.15 -15.86
C ARG A 391 -14.94 -2.17 -14.72
N ASP A 392 -15.52 -3.35 -14.92
CA ASP A 392 -15.49 -4.43 -13.92
C ASP A 392 -14.04 -4.88 -13.66
N LEU A 393 -13.22 -5.05 -14.70
CA LEU A 393 -11.79 -5.34 -14.54
C LEU A 393 -11.07 -4.26 -13.71
N GLY A 394 -11.38 -2.99 -13.95
CA GLY A 394 -10.85 -1.88 -13.16
C GLY A 394 -11.19 -2.01 -11.68
N LEU A 395 -12.46 -2.32 -11.37
CA LEU A 395 -12.91 -2.56 -10.00
C LEU A 395 -12.21 -3.78 -9.37
N ALA A 396 -12.07 -4.88 -10.11
CA ALA A 396 -11.32 -6.04 -9.64
C ALA A 396 -9.86 -5.68 -9.32
N MET A 397 -9.21 -4.84 -10.14
CA MET A 397 -7.85 -4.36 -9.88
C MET A 397 -7.77 -3.43 -8.66
N THR A 398 -8.79 -2.62 -8.40
CA THR A 398 -8.93 -1.87 -7.14
C THR A 398 -8.96 -2.83 -5.94
N LEU A 399 -9.82 -3.84 -5.98
CA LEU A 399 -9.97 -4.84 -4.91
C LEU A 399 -8.73 -5.73 -4.70
N ARG A 400 -7.87 -5.88 -5.70
CA ARG A 400 -6.61 -6.64 -5.61
C ARG A 400 -5.44 -5.80 -5.11
N ASP A 401 -5.55 -4.47 -5.10
CA ASP A 401 -4.49 -3.56 -4.67
C ASP A 401 -4.81 -2.78 -3.38
N CYS A 402 -5.99 -3.04 -2.80
CA CYS A 402 -6.40 -2.51 -1.51
C CYS A 402 -5.46 -2.94 -0.37
N THR A 403 -5.58 -2.24 0.76
CA THR A 403 -4.85 -2.52 1.99
C THR A 403 -5.85 -2.85 3.08
N LEU A 404 -5.64 -3.94 3.81
CA LEU A 404 -6.35 -4.31 5.02
C LEU A 404 -5.53 -3.82 6.22
N PHE A 405 -6.07 -2.83 6.93
CA PHE A 405 -5.53 -2.36 8.20
C PHE A 405 -6.22 -3.11 9.34
N ILE A 406 -5.44 -3.63 10.27
CA ILE A 406 -5.95 -4.32 11.46
C ILE A 406 -5.32 -3.65 12.67
N LYS A 407 -6.12 -2.92 13.43
CA LYS A 407 -5.71 -2.37 14.72
C LYS A 407 -5.91 -3.44 15.78
N MET A 408 -4.89 -3.71 16.59
CA MET A 408 -4.95 -4.71 17.66
C MET A 408 -4.52 -4.08 18.99
N TRP A 409 -5.20 -4.43 20.09
CA TRP A 409 -4.83 -3.98 21.44
C TRP A 409 -5.26 -5.01 22.48
N LYS A 410 -4.60 -5.01 23.64
CA LYS A 410 -5.01 -5.83 24.80
C LYS A 410 -5.84 -4.97 25.76
N ASP A 411 -6.90 -5.55 26.31
CA ASP A 411 -7.55 -4.97 27.48
C ASP A 411 -6.76 -5.35 28.73
N GLY A 412 -6.37 -4.35 29.52
CA GLY A 412 -5.44 -4.48 30.65
C GLY A 412 -5.93 -5.39 31.78
N GLU A 413 -7.22 -5.77 31.79
CA GLU A 413 -7.79 -6.70 32.76
C GLU A 413 -7.91 -8.14 32.25
N SER A 414 -8.04 -8.35 30.94
CA SER A 414 -8.41 -9.66 30.38
C SER A 414 -7.32 -10.36 29.58
N GLU A 415 -6.17 -9.70 29.33
CA GLU A 415 -5.08 -10.17 28.44
C GLU A 415 -5.57 -10.54 27.03
N ARG A 416 -6.82 -10.21 26.69
CA ARG A 416 -7.47 -10.58 25.44
C ARG A 416 -7.19 -9.54 24.38
N PHE A 417 -6.90 -10.01 23.17
CA PHE A 417 -6.82 -9.14 22.00
C PHE A 417 -8.20 -8.68 21.54
N HIS A 418 -8.27 -7.39 21.23
CA HIS A 418 -9.32 -6.76 20.46
C HIS A 418 -8.78 -6.37 19.09
N LEU A 419 -9.62 -6.50 18.06
CA LEU A 419 -9.26 -6.21 16.68
C LEU A 419 -10.32 -5.28 16.04
N ASP A 420 -9.87 -4.31 15.23
CA ASP A 420 -10.69 -3.52 14.30
C ASP A 420 -10.03 -3.60 12.92
N ALA A 421 -10.69 -4.24 11.95
CA ALA A 421 -10.14 -4.53 10.63
C ALA A 421 -10.91 -3.80 9.52
N ARG A 422 -10.18 -3.01 8.71
CA ARG A 422 -10.78 -2.15 7.67
C ARG A 422 -9.98 -2.13 6.37
N LEU A 423 -10.69 -2.18 5.25
CA LEU A 423 -10.15 -2.03 3.91
C LEU A 423 -9.98 -0.55 3.54
N ALA A 424 -8.84 -0.24 2.92
CA ALA A 424 -8.43 1.08 2.44
C ALA A 424 -7.74 0.97 1.06
N ASP A 425 -7.27 2.11 0.54
CA ASP A 425 -6.61 2.21 -0.78
C ASP A 425 -7.51 1.74 -1.95
N LEU A 426 -8.81 2.02 -1.87
CA LEU A 426 -9.82 1.62 -2.86
C LEU A 426 -10.06 2.69 -3.95
N ASP A 427 -9.01 3.41 -4.33
CA ASP A 427 -9.07 4.39 -5.43
C ASP A 427 -9.33 3.69 -6.77
N PRO A 428 -10.08 4.32 -7.70
CA PRO A 428 -10.42 3.67 -8.95
C PRO A 428 -9.17 3.37 -9.79
N LYS A 429 -9.05 2.11 -10.19
CA LYS A 429 -8.08 1.69 -11.19
C LYS A 429 -8.76 1.72 -12.57
N SER A 430 -8.66 2.83 -13.29
CA SER A 430 -9.19 2.89 -14.66
C SER A 430 -8.44 1.90 -15.57
N SER A 431 -9.20 1.08 -16.29
CA SER A 431 -8.75 0.25 -17.42
C SER A 431 -8.95 0.96 -18.77
N GLU A 432 -9.61 2.12 -18.76
CA GLU A 432 -9.83 2.97 -19.94
C GLU A 432 -8.55 3.76 -20.29
N ASP A 433 -7.69 3.98 -19.31
CA ASP A 433 -6.31 4.42 -19.52
C ASP A 433 -5.52 3.28 -20.19
N GLY A 434 -5.40 3.37 -21.52
CA GLY A 434 -4.80 2.34 -22.37
C GLY A 434 -3.38 1.95 -21.96
N GLU A 435 -2.62 2.84 -21.32
CA GLU A 435 -1.28 2.51 -20.83
C GLU A 435 -1.34 1.59 -19.61
N ARG A 436 -2.24 1.87 -18.67
CA ARG A 436 -2.37 1.08 -17.44
C ARG A 436 -2.92 -0.31 -17.71
N SER A 437 -3.96 -0.42 -18.54
CA SER A 437 -4.52 -1.72 -18.92
C SER A 437 -3.50 -2.55 -19.73
N ARG A 438 -2.71 -1.91 -20.60
CA ARG A 438 -1.59 -2.56 -21.29
C ARG A 438 -0.53 -3.09 -20.33
N ARG A 439 -0.11 -2.32 -19.32
CA ARG A 439 0.83 -2.81 -18.30
C ARG A 439 0.30 -4.02 -17.53
N TRP A 440 -1.01 -4.08 -17.27
CA TRP A 440 -1.60 -5.27 -16.63
C TRP A 440 -1.60 -6.48 -17.56
N TYR A 441 -1.92 -6.26 -18.84
CA TYR A 441 -1.86 -7.29 -19.88
C TYR A 441 -0.43 -7.83 -20.02
N ASP A 442 0.54 -6.96 -20.24
CA ASP A 442 1.95 -7.34 -20.46
C ASP A 442 2.50 -8.09 -19.24
N ALA A 443 2.19 -7.61 -18.03
CA ALA A 443 2.59 -8.28 -16.80
C ALA A 443 1.96 -9.67 -16.67
N GLU A 444 0.70 -9.86 -17.06
CA GLU A 444 0.06 -11.18 -17.02
C GLU A 444 0.64 -12.11 -18.09
N LEU A 445 0.84 -11.60 -19.31
CA LEU A 445 1.39 -12.35 -20.43
C LEU A 445 2.79 -12.87 -20.09
N GLN A 446 3.65 -12.02 -19.51
CA GLN A 446 4.99 -12.41 -19.07
C GLN A 446 4.98 -13.53 -18.03
N LEU A 447 4.00 -13.54 -17.11
CA LEU A 447 3.90 -14.60 -16.11
C LEU A 447 3.48 -15.94 -16.73
N VAL A 448 2.58 -15.89 -17.72
CA VAL A 448 2.09 -17.07 -18.45
C VAL A 448 3.17 -17.61 -19.39
N GLU A 449 3.67 -16.80 -20.31
CA GLU A 449 4.65 -17.23 -21.32
C GLU A 449 6.01 -17.55 -20.72
N GLY A 450 6.37 -16.89 -19.61
CA GLY A 450 7.63 -17.13 -18.92
C GLY A 450 7.64 -18.36 -18.00
N GLY A 451 6.55 -19.14 -17.93
CA GLY A 451 6.47 -20.36 -17.10
C GLY A 451 6.47 -20.11 -15.59
N TRP A 452 6.24 -18.87 -15.14
CA TRP A 452 6.33 -18.47 -13.73
C TRP A 452 5.20 -19.04 -12.86
N TYR A 453 4.06 -19.38 -13.47
CA TYR A 453 2.97 -20.07 -12.79
C TYR A 453 3.31 -21.53 -12.53
N GLU A 454 3.89 -22.22 -13.50
CA GLU A 454 4.21 -23.64 -13.50
C GLU A 454 5.52 -23.94 -12.75
N GLY A 455 6.37 -22.94 -12.53
CA GLY A 455 7.69 -23.18 -11.95
C GLY A 455 8.70 -23.70 -12.98
N THR A 456 8.46 -23.41 -14.27
CA THR A 456 9.31 -23.83 -15.39
C THR A 456 10.07 -22.65 -15.99
N GLU A 457 10.10 -21.51 -15.30
CA GLU A 457 10.91 -20.36 -15.71
C GLU A 457 12.39 -20.76 -15.89
N GLU A 458 13.05 -20.20 -16.90
CA GLU A 458 14.49 -20.32 -17.04
C GLU A 458 15.18 -19.46 -15.97
N LEU A 459 15.94 -20.11 -15.09
CA LEU A 459 16.71 -19.46 -14.04
C LEU A 459 18.20 -19.53 -14.36
N GLU A 460 18.93 -18.45 -14.05
CA GLU A 460 20.40 -18.49 -14.01
C GLU A 460 20.87 -19.56 -13.02
N GLU A 461 22.01 -20.20 -13.31
CA GLU A 461 22.59 -21.24 -12.44
C GLU A 461 22.72 -20.74 -10.99
N GLY A 462 22.21 -21.51 -10.03
CA GLY A 462 22.28 -21.19 -8.60
C GLY A 462 21.14 -20.33 -8.05
N VAL A 463 20.15 -19.95 -8.87
CA VAL A 463 18.94 -19.28 -8.38
C VAL A 463 17.90 -20.33 -7.95
N ALA A 464 17.46 -20.27 -6.69
CA ALA A 464 16.47 -21.19 -6.15
C ALA A 464 15.06 -20.85 -6.67
N THR A 465 14.33 -21.87 -7.13
CA THR A 465 12.89 -21.76 -7.42
C THR A 465 12.11 -21.56 -6.12
N HIS A 466 11.25 -20.55 -6.05
CA HIS A 466 10.40 -20.36 -4.88
C HIS A 466 9.24 -21.37 -4.88
N GLU A 467 9.37 -22.39 -4.02
CA GLU A 467 8.43 -23.52 -3.89
C GLU A 467 7.36 -23.34 -2.80
N LYS A 468 7.25 -22.14 -2.22
CA LYS A 468 6.45 -21.90 -1.00
C LYS A 468 4.96 -21.59 -1.25
N CYS A 469 4.52 -21.53 -2.51
CA CYS A 469 3.12 -21.28 -2.79
C CYS A 469 2.26 -22.49 -2.37
N MET A 470 1.06 -22.27 -1.85
CA MET A 470 0.19 -23.38 -1.45
C MET A 470 -0.16 -24.33 -2.60
N LEU A 471 -0.13 -23.86 -3.85
CA LEU A 471 -0.45 -24.67 -5.03
C LEU A 471 0.71 -25.61 -5.43
N TRP A 472 1.90 -25.44 -4.84
CA TRP A 472 3.11 -26.09 -5.32
C TRP A 472 3.10 -27.61 -5.17
N ASN A 473 2.53 -28.09 -4.06
CA ASN A 473 2.41 -29.52 -3.75
C ASN A 473 1.05 -30.11 -4.13
N SER A 474 -0.01 -29.28 -4.22
CA SER A 474 -1.34 -29.71 -4.65
C SER A 474 -1.37 -30.20 -6.10
N ALA A 475 -0.50 -29.66 -6.96
CA ALA A 475 -0.34 -30.10 -8.34
C ALA A 475 0.33 -31.49 -8.46
N LYS A 476 1.13 -31.90 -7.46
CA LYS A 476 1.83 -33.19 -7.44
C LYS A 476 0.87 -34.34 -7.10
N GLU A 477 0.01 -34.12 -6.11
CA GLU A 477 -1.02 -35.07 -5.69
C GLU A 477 -2.09 -35.36 -6.75
N ALA A 478 -2.34 -34.41 -7.67
CA ALA A 478 -3.30 -34.59 -8.77
C ALA A 478 -2.71 -35.29 -10.03
N TYR A 479 -1.38 -35.45 -10.09
CA TYR A 479 -0.69 -36.13 -11.21
C TYR A 479 -0.26 -37.56 -10.84
N ASP A 480 -0.10 -37.84 -9.54
CA ASP A 480 0.32 -39.15 -9.00
C ASP A 480 -0.86 -40.03 -8.52
N GLY A 481 -2.11 -39.58 -8.70
CA GLY A 481 -3.34 -40.33 -8.42
C GLY A 481 -4.20 -40.48 -9.67
#